data_AF-A0A0Q8UWZ6-F1
#
_entry.id   AF-A0A0Q8UWZ6-F1
#
_cell.length_a   1.000
_cell.length_b   1.000
_cell.length_c   1.000
_cell.angle_alpha   90.00
_cell.angle_beta   90.00
_cell.angle_gamma   90.00
#
_symmetry.space_group_name_H-M   'P 1'
#
loop_
_entity.id
_entity.type
_entity.pdbx_description
1 polymer ?
#
loop_
_entity_poly.entity_id
_entity_poly.type
_entity_poly.pdbx_seq_one_letter_code
_entity_poly.pdbx_strand_id
1 'polypeptide(L)' 'MSPARDALDRWIASGGQWDVVAEQGDRVTVALCTCGGGEEMDRVVLDRAELPILDQRPAPPGRPL' A
#
# COMPACT_ATOMS: atom_id res chain seq x y z
N MET A 1 15.87 -3.86 5.53
CA MET A 1 14.75 -2.98 5.16
C MET A 1 14.90 -2.71 3.69
N SER A 2 13.94 -3.20 2.91
CA SER A 2 13.98 -3.13 1.45
C SER A 2 13.66 -1.71 0.94
N PRO A 3 14.13 -1.30 -0.24
CA PRO A 3 13.78 0.01 -0.81
C PRO A 3 12.26 0.19 -1.00
N ALA A 4 11.53 -0.90 -1.25
CA ALA A 4 10.07 -0.92 -1.30
C ALA A 4 9.43 -0.57 0.06
N ARG A 5 10.02 -1.05 1.17
CA ARG A 5 9.59 -0.73 2.52
C ARG A 5 9.82 0.75 2.84
N ASP A 6 10.99 1.28 2.48
CA ASP A 6 11.32 2.70 2.68
C ASP A 6 10.37 3.62 1.90
N ALA A 7 10.01 3.22 0.67
CA ALA A 7 9.03 3.94 -0.16
C ALA A 7 7.64 3.95 0.48
N LEU A 8 7.17 2.80 0.98
CA LEU A 8 5.89 2.68 1.68
C LEU A 8 5.84 3.51 2.97
N ASP A 9 6.89 3.47 3.78
CA ASP A 9 6.96 4.26 5.02
C ASP A 9 6.97 5.75 4.75
N ARG A 10 7.69 6.21 3.72
CA ARG A 10 7.66 7.59 3.27
C ARG A 10 6.26 7.99 2.78
N TRP A 11 5.56 7.09 2.08
CA TRP A 11 4.20 7.33 1.61
C TRP A 11 3.23 7.52 2.78
N ILE A 12 3.25 6.61 3.75
CA ILE A 12 2.44 6.68 4.97
C ILE A 12 2.76 7.95 5.76
N ALA A 13 4.05 8.29 5.92
CA ALA A 13 4.48 9.51 6.61
C ALA A 13 3.99 10.80 5.93
N SER A 14 3.76 10.77 4.60
CA SER A 14 3.17 11.88 3.86
C SER A 14 1.63 11.97 3.96
N GLY A 15 0.99 10.98 4.60
CA GLY A 15 -0.47 10.83 4.64
C GLY A 15 -1.06 10.21 3.38
N GLY A 16 -0.23 9.55 2.56
CA GLY A 16 -0.67 8.84 1.37
C GLY A 16 -1.44 7.56 1.72
N GLN A 17 -2.52 7.31 0.99
CA GLN A 17 -3.31 6.09 1.14
C GLN A 17 -2.62 4.93 0.44
N TRP A 18 -2.76 3.71 0.93
CA TRP A 18 -2.18 2.53 0.30
C TRP A 18 -3.05 1.31 0.54
N ASP A 19 -2.99 0.32 -0.35
CA ASP A 19 -3.74 -0.91 -0.20
C ASP A 19 -2.97 -2.12 -0.73
N VAL A 20 -3.24 -3.28 -0.15
CA VAL A 20 -2.67 -4.55 -0.62
C VAL A 20 -3.53 -5.07 -1.76
N VAL A 21 -2.99 -5.03 -2.98
CA VAL A 21 -3.73 -5.43 -4.20
C VAL A 21 -3.44 -6.86 -4.62
N ALA A 22 -2.31 -7.43 -4.18
CA ALA A 22 -2.00 -8.83 -4.40
C ALA A 22 -1.09 -9.38 -3.31
N GLU A 23 -1.31 -10.63 -2.94
CA GLU A 23 -0.42 -11.40 -2.07
C GLU A 23 -0.08 -12.72 -2.78
N GLN A 24 1.20 -13.02 -2.92
CA GLN A 24 1.71 -14.28 -3.46
C GLN A 24 2.78 -14.86 -2.53
N GLY A 25 2.34 -15.77 -1.66
CA GLY A 25 3.21 -16.40 -0.67
C GLY A 25 3.81 -15.35 0.27
N ASP A 26 5.13 -15.20 0.24
CA ASP A 26 5.85 -14.22 1.04
C ASP A 26 5.92 -12.83 0.40
N ARG A 27 5.50 -12.65 -0.86
CA ARG A 27 5.50 -11.34 -1.52
C ARG A 27 4.13 -10.69 -1.50
N VAL A 28 4.14 -9.39 -1.24
CA VAL A 28 2.94 -8.54 -1.21
C VAL A 28 3.13 -7.36 -2.14
N THR A 29 2.16 -7.14 -3.02
CA THR A 29 2.06 -5.96 -3.86
C THR A 29 1.15 -4.95 -3.19
N VAL A 30 1.70 -3.78 -2.91
CA VAL A 30 1.00 -2.66 -2.31
C VAL A 30 0.85 -1.55 -3.36
N ALA A 31 -0.39 -1.15 -3.61
CA ALA A 31 -0.69 0.04 -4.39
C ALA A 31 -0.59 1.28 -3.49
N LEU A 32 0.10 2.31 -3.97
CA LEU A 32 0.19 3.63 -3.36
C LEU A 32 -0.84 4.52 -4.05
N CYS A 33 -1.87 4.93 -3.32
CA CYS A 33 -3.02 5.67 -3.83
C CYS A 33 -3.00 7.14 -3.42
N THR A 34 -3.53 8.01 -4.27
CA THR A 34 -3.72 9.43 -3.96
C THR A 34 -4.61 9.62 -2.73
N CYS A 35 -4.33 10.66 -1.94
CA CYS A 35 -5.11 11.03 -0.75
C CYS A 35 -6.52 11.55 -1.04
N GLY A 36 -6.85 11.86 -2.30
CA GLY A 36 -8.07 12.56 -2.69
C GLY A 36 -9.03 11.77 -3.57
N GLY A 37 -8.64 10.60 -4.09
CA GLY A 37 -9.45 9.89 -5.10
C GLY A 37 -9.21 8.40 -5.23
N GLY A 38 -8.26 7.81 -4.49
CA GLY A 38 -8.00 6.37 -4.57
C GLY A 38 -7.36 5.91 -5.89
N GLU A 39 -6.89 6.83 -6.74
CA GLU A 39 -6.13 6.50 -7.95
C GLU A 39 -4.76 5.94 -7.57
N GLU A 40 -4.41 4.78 -8.12
CA GLU A 40 -3.07 4.19 -7.98
C GLU A 40 -2.05 5.10 -8.66
N MET A 41 -1.15 5.68 -7.87
CA MET A 41 0.00 6.44 -8.38
C MET A 41 1.18 5.53 -8.67
N ASP A 42 1.41 4.54 -7.80
CA ASP A 42 2.55 3.64 -7.90
C ASP A 42 2.24 2.31 -7.20
N ARG A 43 3.09 1.31 -7.41
CA ARG A 43 3.02 0.03 -6.73
C ARG A 43 4.40 -0.43 -6.28
N VAL A 44 4.47 -0.89 -5.05
CA VAL A 44 5.67 -1.47 -4.46
C VAL A 44 5.45 -2.93 -4.13
N VAL A 45 6.48 -3.74 -4.33
CA VAL A 45 6.46 -5.15 -3.95
C VAL A 45 7.44 -5.32 -2.80
N LEU A 46 6.94 -5.80 -1.67
CA LEU A 46 7.74 -6.08 -0.48
C LEU A 46 7.37 -7.44 0.09
N ASP A 47 8.20 -7.94 1.00
CA ASP A 47 7.88 -9.19 1.69
C ASP A 47 6.80 -8.96 2.74
N ARG A 48 5.97 -9.97 3.01
CA ARG A 48 4.88 -9.93 3.98
C ARG A 48 5.38 -9.60 5.39
N ALA A 49 6.60 -10.02 5.72
CA ALA A 49 7.26 -9.69 6.98
C ALA A 49 7.63 -8.20 7.11
N GLU A 50 7.69 -7.47 5.99
CA GLU A 50 7.99 -6.03 5.96
C GLU A 50 6.70 -5.17 5.91
N LEU A 51 5.50 -5.76 5.90
CA LEU A 51 4.26 -4.98 5.94
C LEU A 51 4.11 -4.22 7.27
N PRO A 52 3.64 -2.96 7.23
CA PRO A 52 3.31 -2.24 8.45
C PRO A 52 2.05 -2.84 9.08
N ILE A 53 1.91 -2.67 10.39
CA ILE A 53 0.72 -3.16 11.12
C ILE A 53 -0.52 -2.47 10.52
N LEU A 54 -1.47 -3.30 10.05
CA LEU A 54 -2.58 -3.01 9.11
C LEU A 54 -3.65 -2.00 9.57
N ASP A 55 -3.44 -1.29 10.67
CA ASP A 55 -4.45 -0.40 11.26
C ASP A 55 -4.77 0.82 10.37
N GLN A 56 -3.99 1.03 9.30
CA GLN A 56 -4.10 2.17 8.38
C GLN A 56 -4.69 1.81 7.01
N ARG A 57 -5.22 0.59 6.82
CA ARG A 57 -5.82 0.21 5.53
C ARG A 57 -7.05 1.10 5.28
N PRO A 58 -7.02 2.04 4.32
CA PRO A 58 -8.22 2.74 3.93
C PRO A 58 -9.19 1.73 3.32
N ALA A 59 -10.48 1.88 3.60
CA ALA A 59 -11.50 1.06 2.94
C ALA A 59 -11.30 1.13 1.41
N PRO A 60 -11.42 0.00 0.69
CA PRO A 60 -11.29 0.02 -0.76
C PRO A 60 -12.24 1.11 -1.31
N PRO A 61 -11.82 1.90 -2.31
CA PRO A 61 -12.74 2.82 -2.97
C PRO A 61 -13.95 1.99 -3.37
N GLY A 62 -15.13 2.34 -2.85
CA GLY A 62 -16.33 1.54 -2.99
C GLY A 62 -16.46 1.15 -4.45
N ARG A 63 -16.36 -0.16 -4.73
CA ARG A 63 -16.66 -0.69 -6.07
C ARG A 63 -17.98 -0.06 -6.50
N PRO A 64 -18.04 0.75 -7.57
CA PRO A 64 -19.34 1.07 -8.14
C PRO A 64 -19.98 -0.26 -8.55
N LEU A 65 -21.20 -0.50 -8.05
CA LEU A 65 -22.07 -1.62 -8.41
C LEU A 65 -22.35 -1.63 -9.91
#